data_AF-X1JTN1-F1
#
_entry.id   AF-X1JTN1-F1
#
_cell.length_a   1.000
_cell.length_b   1.000
_cell.length_c   1.000
_cell.angle_alpha   90.00
_cell.angle_beta   90.00
_cell.angle_gamma   90.00
#
_symmetry.space_group_name_H-M   'P 1'
#
loop_
_entity.id
_entity.type
_entity.pdbx_description
1 polymer ?
#
loop_
_entity_poly.entity_id
_entity_poly.type
_entity_poly.pdbx_seq_one_letter_code
_entity_poly.pdbx_strand_id
1 'polypeptide(L)'
;MRKAKSTVKTIEITQAVRSTQLNGLSIRKKQAIGLLDGELLAAGNNTIDVLNKILAKLNLNRTEIITIYYGTDTKPAEAEQISVGIREQHPQLQIEVVRGGQPHYNYIVSIE
;
A
#
# COMPACT_ATOMS: atom_id res chain seq x y z
N MET A 1 -30.09 12.34 -3.02
CA MET A 1 -28.93 11.41 -3.08
C MET A 1 -27.67 12.16 -2.66
N ARG A 2 -27.35 12.19 -1.38
CA ARG A 2 -26.21 12.96 -0.86
C ARG A 2 -25.11 11.95 -0.52
N LYS A 3 -24.18 11.86 -1.47
CA LYS A 3 -22.97 11.02 -1.55
C LYS A 3 -22.42 10.65 -0.17
N ALA A 4 -22.42 9.35 0.13
CA ALA A 4 -21.54 8.78 1.13
C ALA A 4 -20.11 9.17 0.74
N LYS A 5 -19.47 10.00 1.55
CA LYS A 5 -18.01 10.13 1.52
C LYS A 5 -17.47 8.85 2.16
N SER A 6 -17.45 7.73 1.42
CA SER A 6 -16.49 6.69 1.80
C SER A 6 -15.13 7.35 1.72
N THR A 7 -14.46 7.43 2.86
CA THR A 7 -13.17 8.13 2.96
C THR A 7 -12.14 7.17 2.40
N VAL A 8 -12.08 7.09 1.09
CA VAL A 8 -11.12 6.24 0.39
C VAL A 8 -9.74 6.61 0.88
N LYS A 9 -9.00 5.62 1.37
CA LYS A 9 -7.60 5.78 1.77
C LYS A 9 -6.74 5.22 0.67
N THR A 10 -5.71 5.95 0.31
CA THR A 10 -4.73 5.53 -0.70
C THR A 10 -3.40 5.23 -0.02
N ILE A 11 -2.90 4.02 -0.19
CA ILE A 11 -1.52 3.68 0.18
C ILE A 11 -0.67 3.65 -1.08
N GLU A 12 0.46 4.34 -1.06
CA GLU A 12 1.44 4.31 -2.14
C GLU A 12 2.73 3.67 -1.65
N ILE A 13 3.20 2.64 -2.35
CA ILE A 13 4.49 1.98 -2.08
C ILE A 13 5.44 2.30 -3.21
N THR A 14 6.55 2.96 -2.88
CA THR A 14 7.57 3.39 -3.84
C THR A 14 8.98 3.28 -3.22
N GLN A 15 10.00 3.73 -3.95
CA GLN A 15 11.39 3.73 -3.52
C GLN A 15 11.86 5.16 -3.21
N ALA A 16 12.61 5.31 -2.13
CA ALA A 16 13.20 6.59 -1.75
C ALA A 16 14.26 7.04 -2.76
N VAL A 17 14.08 8.22 -3.34
CA VAL A 17 15.04 8.79 -4.32
C VAL A 17 16.34 9.30 -3.68
N ARG A 18 16.33 9.56 -2.37
CA ARG A 18 17.48 10.02 -1.57
C ARG A 18 17.41 9.48 -0.14
N SER A 19 18.55 9.46 0.54
CA SER A 19 18.60 9.19 1.98
C SER A 19 18.12 10.43 2.73
N THR A 20 17.28 10.25 3.75
CA THR A 20 16.74 11.35 4.58
C THR A 20 16.26 10.82 5.93
N GLN A 21 16.09 11.72 6.89
CA GLN A 21 15.35 11.43 8.11
C GLN A 21 14.05 12.23 8.06
N LEU A 22 12.91 11.53 8.13
CA LEU A 22 11.60 12.15 8.06
C LEU A 22 10.64 11.44 9.03
N ASN A 23 9.89 12.20 9.81
CA ASN A 23 8.96 11.67 10.82
C ASN A 23 9.61 10.67 11.80
N GLY A 24 10.89 10.88 12.14
CA GLY A 24 11.67 9.97 13.00
C GLY A 24 12.14 8.67 12.31
N LEU A 25 11.80 8.46 11.04
CA LEU A 25 12.27 7.33 10.24
C LEU A 25 13.57 7.68 9.53
N SER A 26 14.58 6.82 9.67
CA SER A 26 15.82 6.90 8.89
C SER A 26 15.65 6.12 7.59
N ILE A 27 15.67 6.85 6.47
CA ILE A 27 15.39 6.33 5.14
C ILE A 27 16.66 6.39 4.31
N ARG A 28 17.00 5.30 3.63
CA ARG A 28 18.13 5.22 2.71
C ARG A 28 17.66 5.35 1.26
N LYS A 29 18.50 5.89 0.39
CA LYS A 29 18.26 5.88 -1.06
C LYS A 29 17.98 4.43 -1.54
N LYS A 30 16.99 4.27 -2.42
CA LYS A 30 16.43 3.00 -2.92
C LYS A 30 15.69 2.13 -1.88
N GLN A 31 15.55 2.58 -0.64
CA GLN A 31 14.76 1.87 0.36
C GLN A 31 13.27 1.95 0.02
N ALA A 32 12.50 0.90 0.30
CA ALA A 32 11.06 0.92 0.13
C ALA A 32 10.44 1.85 1.17
N ILE A 33 9.53 2.70 0.72
CA ILE A 33 8.77 3.63 1.55
C ILE A 33 7.30 3.49 1.23
N GLY A 34 6.49 3.75 2.24
CA GLY A 34 5.04 3.69 2.13
C GLY A 34 4.42 4.97 2.64
N LEU A 35 3.51 5.49 1.83
CA LEU A 35 2.75 6.70 2.10
C LEU A 35 1.28 6.34 2.27
N LEU A 36 0.60 6.98 3.21
CA LEU A 36 -0.85 6.93 3.36
C LEU A 36 -1.40 8.32 3.08
N ASP A 37 -2.24 8.46 2.06
CA ASP A 37 -2.82 9.73 1.63
C ASP A 37 -1.73 10.83 1.44
N GLY A 38 -0.55 10.43 0.94
CA GLY A 38 0.63 11.28 0.75
C GLY A 38 1.54 11.48 1.98
N GLU A 39 1.15 10.97 3.15
CA GLU A 39 1.97 11.03 4.37
C GLU A 39 2.88 9.81 4.51
N LEU A 40 4.19 10.03 4.64
CA LEU A 40 5.14 8.95 4.86
C LEU A 40 4.98 8.32 6.25
N LEU A 41 4.52 7.06 6.29
CA LEU A 41 4.24 6.34 7.54
C LEU A 41 5.15 5.14 7.81
N ALA A 42 5.84 4.62 6.78
CA ALA A 42 6.70 3.45 6.93
C ALA A 42 7.86 3.47 5.94
N ALA A 43 8.98 2.88 6.36
CA ALA A 43 10.14 2.58 5.52
C ALA A 43 10.69 1.20 5.87
N GLY A 44 11.28 0.51 4.89
CA GLY A 44 11.74 -0.86 5.04
C GLY A 44 12.50 -1.39 3.82
N ASN A 45 13.06 -2.58 3.93
CA ASN A 45 13.83 -3.18 2.83
C ASN A 45 12.93 -3.95 1.84
N ASN A 46 11.69 -4.23 2.22
CA ASN A 46 10.73 -5.00 1.45
C ASN A 46 9.41 -4.23 1.35
N THR A 47 8.84 -4.16 0.14
CA THR A 47 7.58 -3.48 -0.17
C THR A 47 6.40 -4.12 0.58
N ILE A 48 6.39 -5.44 0.72
CA ILE A 48 5.34 -6.19 1.43
C ILE A 48 5.34 -5.82 2.92
N ASP A 49 6.51 -5.81 3.55
CA ASP A 49 6.63 -5.45 4.97
C ASP A 49 6.18 -4.01 5.24
N VAL A 50 6.51 -3.10 4.32
CA VAL A 50 6.11 -1.69 4.41
C VAL A 50 4.60 -1.55 4.28
N LEU A 51 3.98 -2.25 3.32
CA LEU A 51 2.54 -2.26 3.15
C LEU A 51 1.82 -2.81 4.38
N ASN A 52 2.26 -3.96 4.89
CA ASN A 52 1.68 -4.57 6.11
C ASN A 52 1.79 -3.65 7.32
N LYS A 53 2.92 -2.92 7.48
CA LYS A 53 3.08 -1.91 8.55
C LYS A 53 2.07 -0.77 8.44
N ILE A 54 1.66 -0.38 7.24
CA ILE A 54 0.66 0.68 7.06
C ILE A 54 -0.73 0.13 7.29
N LEU A 55 -1.06 -1.04 6.74
CA LEU A 55 -2.35 -1.69 6.95
C LEU A 55 -2.63 -1.95 8.44
N ALA A 56 -1.63 -2.38 9.20
CA ALA A 56 -1.75 -2.57 10.65
C ALA A 56 -2.04 -1.28 11.45
N LYS A 57 -1.77 -0.10 10.86
CA LYS A 57 -2.12 1.20 11.46
C LYS A 57 -3.52 1.68 11.08
N LEU A 58 -4.15 1.03 10.09
CA LEU A 58 -5.49 1.38 9.62
C LEU A 58 -6.55 0.58 10.36
N ASN A 59 -7.68 1.22 10.62
CA ASN A 59 -8.85 0.52 11.11
C ASN A 59 -9.66 -0.01 9.91
N LEU A 60 -9.45 -1.29 9.59
CA LEU A 60 -10.09 -1.96 8.46
C LEU A 60 -11.51 -2.49 8.78
N ASN A 61 -12.05 -2.22 9.97
CA ASN A 61 -13.37 -2.73 10.38
C ASN A 61 -14.54 -2.15 9.58
N ARG A 62 -14.32 -1.03 8.88
CA ARG A 62 -15.31 -0.39 8.00
C ARG A 62 -14.94 -0.48 6.52
N THR A 63 -13.85 -1.16 6.22
CA THR A 63 -13.41 -1.39 4.86
C THR A 63 -14.21 -2.54 4.29
N GLU A 64 -14.72 -2.36 3.08
CA GLU A 64 -15.43 -3.39 2.33
C GLU A 64 -14.51 -3.98 1.28
N ILE A 65 -13.69 -3.13 0.64
CA ILE A 65 -12.84 -3.52 -0.49
C ILE A 65 -11.44 -2.91 -0.40
N ILE A 66 -10.45 -3.71 -0.77
CA ILE A 66 -9.07 -3.30 -0.98
C ILE A 66 -8.68 -3.63 -2.42
N THR A 67 -8.29 -2.61 -3.20
CA THR A 67 -7.83 -2.78 -4.58
C THR A 67 -6.34 -2.50 -4.68
N ILE A 68 -5.56 -3.49 -5.09
CA ILE A 68 -4.10 -3.42 -5.24
C ILE A 68 -3.78 -3.20 -6.71
N TYR A 69 -3.27 -2.01 -7.04
CA TYR A 69 -2.74 -1.66 -8.34
C TYR A 69 -1.23 -1.90 -8.35
N TYR A 70 -0.75 -2.83 -9.16
CA TYR A 70 0.70 -3.07 -9.30
C TYR A 70 1.30 -2.36 -10.53
N GLY A 71 2.52 -1.87 -10.36
CA GLY A 71 3.27 -1.16 -11.40
C GLY A 71 3.78 -2.06 -12.53
N THR A 72 4.32 -1.43 -13.57
CA THR A 72 4.85 -2.15 -14.76
C THR A 72 6.04 -3.05 -14.41
N ASP A 73 6.84 -2.64 -13.44
CA ASP A 73 8.05 -3.37 -13.00
C ASP A 73 7.77 -4.41 -11.90
N THR A 74 6.51 -4.51 -11.45
CA THR A 74 6.09 -5.45 -10.41
C THR A 74 5.51 -6.72 -11.04
N LYS A 75 5.93 -7.89 -10.55
CA LYS A 75 5.38 -9.17 -11.01
C LYS A 75 3.96 -9.38 -10.47
N PRO A 76 3.01 -9.85 -11.29
CA PRO A 76 1.66 -10.20 -10.82
C PRO A 76 1.67 -11.18 -9.64
N ALA A 77 2.62 -12.12 -9.63
CA ALA A 77 2.78 -13.08 -8.53
C ALA A 77 3.04 -12.42 -7.17
N GLU A 78 3.80 -11.31 -7.13
CA GLU A 78 4.06 -10.58 -5.88
C GLU A 78 2.80 -9.86 -5.38
N ALA A 79 2.02 -9.28 -6.30
CA ALA A 79 0.75 -8.66 -5.96
C ALA A 79 -0.29 -9.69 -5.45
N GLU A 80 -0.29 -10.89 -6.04
CA GLU A 80 -1.14 -11.99 -5.58
C GLU A 80 -0.72 -12.48 -4.18
N GLN A 81 0.58 -12.57 -3.89
CA GLN A 81 1.08 -12.92 -2.56
C GLN A 81 0.63 -11.89 -1.50
N ILE A 82 0.64 -10.60 -1.83
CA ILE A 82 0.11 -9.55 -0.97
C ILE A 82 -1.39 -9.76 -0.73
N SER A 83 -2.15 -10.00 -1.79
CA SER A 83 -3.59 -10.26 -1.72
C SER A 83 -3.91 -11.43 -0.78
N VAL A 84 -3.21 -12.56 -0.95
CA VAL A 84 -3.37 -13.73 -0.07
C VAL A 84 -3.05 -13.38 1.39
N GLY A 85 -1.93 -12.71 1.66
CA GLY A 85 -1.55 -12.35 3.02
C GLY A 85 -2.56 -11.44 3.72
N ILE A 86 -3.16 -10.49 2.99
CA ILE A 86 -4.19 -9.62 3.55
C ILE A 86 -5.50 -10.40 3.75
N ARG A 87 -5.89 -11.28 2.83
CA ARG A 87 -7.09 -12.15 2.99
C ARG A 87 -6.98 -13.09 4.19
N GLU A 88 -5.80 -13.63 4.47
CA GLU A 88 -5.58 -14.48 5.65
C GLU A 88 -5.78 -13.70 6.95
N GLN A 89 -5.36 -12.43 7.00
CA GLN A 89 -5.53 -11.58 8.17
C GLN A 89 -6.93 -10.97 8.29
N HIS A 90 -7.58 -10.75 7.16
CA HIS A 90 -8.87 -10.07 7.05
C HIS A 90 -9.79 -10.78 6.05
N PRO A 91 -10.30 -11.98 6.39
CA PRO A 91 -11.08 -12.81 5.47
C PRO A 91 -12.42 -12.19 5.05
N GLN A 92 -12.90 -11.19 5.79
CA GLN A 92 -14.11 -10.44 5.46
C GLN A 92 -13.93 -9.39 4.35
N LEU A 93 -12.69 -9.04 4.00
CA LEU A 93 -12.41 -8.00 3.02
C LEU A 93 -12.39 -8.57 1.60
N GLN A 94 -13.04 -7.88 0.67
CA GLN A 94 -12.86 -8.15 -0.75
C GLN A 94 -11.51 -7.60 -1.20
N ILE A 95 -10.67 -8.43 -1.80
CA ILE A 95 -9.37 -7.99 -2.33
C ILE A 95 -9.34 -8.18 -3.83
N GLU A 96 -9.02 -7.12 -4.55
CA GLU A 96 -8.86 -7.12 -5.99
C GLU A 96 -7.43 -6.76 -6.37
N VAL A 97 -6.87 -7.45 -7.36
CA VAL A 97 -5.54 -7.17 -7.89
C VAL A 97 -5.68 -6.72 -9.33
N VAL A 98 -5.24 -5.49 -9.61
CA VAL A 98 -5.39 -4.84 -10.91
C VAL A 98 -4.02 -4.41 -11.41
N ARG A 99 -3.76 -4.59 -12.71
CA ARG A 99 -2.55 -4.06 -13.33
C ARG A 99 -2.68 -2.55 -13.50
N GLY A 100 -1.99 -1.78 -12.66
CA GLY A 100 -2.00 -0.31 -12.71
C GLY A 100 -1.06 0.28 -13.75
N GLY A 101 0.04 -0.42 -14.07
CA GLY A 101 0.99 0.01 -15.12
C GLY A 101 1.80 1.27 -14.81
N GLN A 102 1.81 1.71 -13.55
CA GLN A 102 2.52 2.91 -13.13
C GLN A 102 4.05 2.65 -13.18
N PRO A 103 4.86 3.53 -13.81
CA PRO A 103 6.30 3.32 -14.01
C PRO A 103 7.17 3.65 -12.78
N HIS A 104 6.62 4.28 -11.75
CA HIS A 104 7.39 4.75 -10.57
C HIS A 104 6.82 4.26 -9.23
N TYR A 105 5.71 3.54 -9.26
CA TYR A 105 5.07 2.97 -8.09
C TYR A 105 5.15 1.46 -8.16
N ASN A 106 5.59 0.84 -7.07
CA ASN A 106 5.55 -0.61 -6.97
C ASN A 106 4.11 -1.07 -6.78
N TYR A 107 3.40 -0.38 -5.88
CA TYR A 107 2.00 -0.63 -5.56
C TYR A 107 1.28 0.68 -5.24
N ILE A 108 0.03 0.80 -5.68
CA ILE A 108 -0.95 1.73 -5.13
C ILE A 108 -2.12 0.89 -4.62
N VAL A 109 -2.58 1.15 -3.40
CA VAL A 109 -3.66 0.39 -2.77
C VAL A 109 -4.79 1.34 -2.41
N SER A 110 -5.97 1.09 -2.98
CA SER A 110 -7.22 1.76 -2.58
C SER A 110 -7.88 0.97 -1.47
N ILE A 111 -8.36 1.65 -0.44
CA ILE A 111 -9.06 1.07 0.71
C ILE A 111 -10.36 1.84 0.86
N GLU A 112 -11.49 1.16 0.65
CA GLU A 112 -12.83 1.75 0.60
C GLU A 112 -13.79 1.14 1.60
#